data_AF-A0A1S3VAN1-F1
#
_entry.id   AF-A0A1S3VAN1-F1
#
_cell.length_a   1.000
_cell.length_b   1.000
_cell.length_c   1.000
_cell.angle_alpha   90.00
_cell.angle_beta   90.00
_cell.angle_gamma   90.00
#
_symmetry.space_group_name_H-M   'P 1'
#
loop_
_entity.id
_entity.type
_entity.pdbx_description
1 polymer ?
#
loop_
_entity_poly.entity_id
_entity_poly.type
_entity_poly.pdbx_seq_one_letter_code
_entity_poly.pdbx_strand_id
1 'polypeptide(L)'
;MAFPTKKLIDDPNDVVTEFIEGLVETYPGLQYLDGFPLVKVVLRADVSAATYDKVAVISGGGSGHEPAHAGFVGEGMLTAAICGDIFSSPPVDSILAGIRAVTGPKGCLLIVKNYTGDRLNFGLAAELAKSEGYKVETVIVGDDCALPPPRGIAGRRGLAGTILVHKVAGAAAAAGLSLNDVAAEAKHASEIVGTMGVALSVCTIPGQVASDRLGPGKMELGLGIHGEPGAAVVDIQPVNVVVSHVLQQILSTETNFVPITRGERVVLMVNGLGGSPTMELMITAGKTVPKLQLEHGLAVDRVYTGSFMTSLDMAGFSISIMKADPAILQRLDAPTKAPYWPVAADGNHPPAKIPVPISGSRSAKTDEPQSKPQQLNEQGQILEIAIEAAANAIINLKDNLNEWDGKVGDGDCGSTMSRGAKAILEDIKNYPLNDAADTLGEIGSSIGRSMGGTSGIIYTIFFKAAHSHLKASSHSGVTSKQWAEALKASIAAVSKYGGASAGYRTLLDALIPASLVLEEKLNSGDDPCTAFILSSEAALAGAQSTVDMQAQAGRSTYISGEILSTVPDPGAMAAATWFRAAALAVKAKHES
;
A
#
# COMPACT_ATOMS: atom_id res chain seq x y z
N MET A 1 14.38 -17.53 -24.24
CA MET A 1 15.55 -16.87 -23.63
C MET A 1 15.04 -16.10 -22.43
N ALA A 2 15.63 -16.26 -21.25
CA ALA A 2 15.30 -15.39 -20.12
C ALA A 2 15.90 -14.01 -20.41
N PHE A 3 15.06 -12.98 -20.49
CA PHE A 3 15.53 -11.62 -20.68
C PHE A 3 16.07 -11.06 -19.36
N PRO A 4 17.12 -10.22 -19.38
CA PRO A 4 17.56 -9.49 -18.19
C PRO A 4 16.39 -8.71 -17.59
N THR A 5 16.36 -8.63 -16.27
CA THR A 5 15.26 -7.98 -15.55
C THR A 5 15.30 -6.46 -15.75
N LYS A 6 14.14 -5.84 -15.88
CA LYS A 6 14.01 -4.39 -16.13
C LYS A 6 14.37 -3.60 -14.86
N LYS A 7 15.43 -2.80 -14.92
CA LYS A 7 15.85 -1.84 -13.88
C LYS A 7 16.11 -0.48 -14.54
N LEU A 8 15.93 0.61 -13.79
CA LEU A 8 16.29 1.97 -14.22
C LEU A 8 17.75 2.23 -13.81
N ILE A 9 18.68 1.76 -14.63
CA ILE A 9 20.13 1.82 -14.42
C ILE A 9 20.82 1.92 -15.78
N ASP A 10 22.02 2.50 -15.82
CA ASP A 10 22.85 2.52 -17.03
C ASP A 10 23.70 1.23 -17.12
N ASP A 11 24.65 1.02 -16.20
CA ASP A 11 25.45 -0.21 -16.10
C ASP A 11 25.22 -0.93 -14.74
N PRO A 12 24.90 -2.25 -14.73
CA PRO A 12 24.78 -3.04 -13.50
C PRO A 12 25.99 -2.99 -12.54
N ASN A 13 27.20 -2.72 -13.06
CA ASN A 13 28.42 -2.64 -12.25
C ASN A 13 28.59 -1.27 -11.56
N ASP A 14 27.97 -0.22 -12.10
CA ASP A 14 28.13 1.14 -11.63
C ASP A 14 26.99 1.61 -10.72
N VAL A 15 25.96 0.79 -10.50
CA VAL A 15 24.74 1.18 -9.76
C VAL A 15 24.99 1.74 -8.35
N VAL A 16 26.04 1.26 -7.66
CA VAL A 16 26.39 1.77 -6.32
C VAL A 16 27.03 3.16 -6.43
N THR A 17 27.86 3.35 -7.45
CA THR A 17 28.51 4.62 -7.77
C THR A 17 27.45 5.67 -8.12
N GLU A 18 26.59 5.37 -9.09
CA GLU A 18 25.50 6.25 -9.54
C GLU A 18 24.54 6.59 -8.39
N PHE A 19 24.23 5.61 -7.52
CA PHE A 19 23.42 5.85 -6.32
C PHE A 19 24.07 6.87 -5.38
N ILE A 20 25.37 6.73 -5.10
CA ILE A 20 26.09 7.64 -4.20
C ILE A 20 26.14 9.06 -4.79
N GLU A 21 26.37 9.20 -6.09
CA GLU A 21 26.35 10.48 -6.80
C GLU A 21 24.97 11.14 -6.67
N GLY A 22 23.90 10.43 -7.00
CA GLY A 22 22.53 10.93 -6.86
C GLY A 22 22.17 11.29 -5.41
N LEU A 23 22.65 10.52 -4.44
CA LEU A 23 22.43 10.79 -3.01
C LEU A 23 23.09 12.10 -2.57
N VAL A 24 24.34 12.34 -2.96
CA VAL A 24 25.10 13.56 -2.59
C VAL A 24 24.54 14.80 -3.30
N GLU A 25 24.15 14.67 -4.58
CA GLU A 25 23.47 15.76 -5.30
C GLU A 25 22.11 16.11 -4.69
N THR A 26 21.41 15.12 -4.13
CA THR A 26 20.11 15.34 -3.46
C THR A 26 20.27 15.98 -2.07
N TYR A 27 21.30 15.58 -1.32
CA TYR A 27 21.47 15.96 0.09
C TYR A 27 22.80 16.70 0.32
N PRO A 28 22.80 18.05 0.32
CA PRO A 28 24.04 18.86 0.39
C PRO A 28 24.79 18.74 1.73
N GLY A 29 24.20 18.09 2.73
CA GLY A 29 24.86 17.75 3.99
C GLY A 29 25.75 16.49 3.90
N LEU A 30 25.79 15.83 2.74
CA LEU A 30 26.55 14.61 2.49
C LEU A 30 27.69 14.88 1.49
N GLN A 31 28.77 14.13 1.63
CA GLN A 31 29.93 14.11 0.73
C GLN A 31 30.45 12.67 0.61
N TYR A 32 31.25 12.39 -0.41
CA TYR A 32 32.03 11.16 -0.50
C TYR A 32 33.54 11.44 -0.47
N LEU A 33 34.34 10.44 -0.09
CA LEU A 33 35.81 10.59 -0.01
C LEU A 33 36.48 10.62 -1.38
N ASP A 34 37.56 11.39 -1.48
CA ASP A 34 38.49 11.33 -2.61
C ASP A 34 39.10 9.91 -2.71
N GLY A 35 39.20 9.38 -3.94
CA GLY A 35 39.40 7.95 -4.21
C GLY A 35 38.15 7.21 -4.72
N PHE A 36 37.04 7.92 -4.88
CA PHE A 36 35.86 7.45 -5.60
C PHE A 36 36.19 7.21 -7.09
N PRO A 37 35.69 6.13 -7.74
CA PRO A 37 34.69 5.17 -7.27
C PRO A 37 35.25 3.94 -6.52
N LEU A 38 36.57 3.83 -6.32
CA LEU A 38 37.17 2.68 -5.62
C LEU A 38 36.90 2.72 -4.10
N VAL A 39 36.86 3.91 -3.52
CA VAL A 39 36.55 4.16 -2.10
C VAL A 39 35.14 4.73 -2.00
N LYS A 40 34.15 3.85 -1.79
CA LYS A 40 32.74 4.21 -1.68
C LYS A 40 32.35 4.52 -0.23
N VAL A 41 32.71 5.72 0.24
CA VAL A 41 32.41 6.18 1.59
C VAL A 41 31.57 7.44 1.51
N VAL A 42 30.38 7.42 2.13
CA VAL A 42 29.52 8.61 2.30
C VAL A 42 29.67 9.11 3.72
N LEU A 43 29.92 10.41 3.90
CA LEU A 43 30.09 11.04 5.20
C LEU A 43 29.36 12.39 5.28
N ARG A 44 29.23 12.90 6.49
CA ARG A 44 28.70 14.25 6.71
C ARG A 44 29.69 15.32 6.22
N ALA A 45 29.17 16.33 5.53
CA ALA A 45 29.96 17.46 5.04
C ALA A 45 30.54 18.35 6.15
N ASP A 46 29.96 18.31 7.35
CA ASP A 46 30.36 19.14 8.50
C ASP A 46 31.41 18.45 9.41
N VAL A 47 31.99 17.33 8.96
CA VAL A 47 32.92 16.53 9.76
C VAL A 47 34.30 16.47 9.10
N SER A 48 35.33 16.72 9.91
CA SER A 48 36.72 16.46 9.59
C SER A 48 37.42 15.86 10.82
N ALA A 49 38.19 14.79 10.64
CA ALA A 49 38.92 14.15 11.74
C ALA A 49 39.78 15.12 12.58
N ALA A 50 40.32 16.18 11.96
CA ALA A 50 41.16 17.16 12.64
C ALA A 50 40.38 18.02 13.67
N THR A 51 39.08 18.24 13.45
CA THR A 51 38.26 19.17 14.25
C THR A 51 37.08 18.50 14.95
N TYR A 52 36.80 17.23 14.65
CA TYR A 52 35.63 16.54 15.21
C TYR A 52 35.84 16.19 16.69
N ASP A 53 34.98 16.73 17.54
CA ASP A 53 35.10 16.71 19.01
C ASP A 53 34.13 15.73 19.70
N LYS A 54 33.42 14.92 18.91
CA LYS A 54 32.47 13.88 19.36
C LYS A 54 32.93 12.49 18.90
N VAL A 55 32.30 11.45 19.44
CA VAL A 55 32.48 10.07 18.95
C VAL A 55 31.93 9.97 17.54
N ALA A 56 32.72 9.47 16.59
CA ALA A 56 32.23 9.16 15.26
C ALA A 56 31.48 7.83 15.27
N VAL A 57 30.28 7.78 14.68
CA VAL A 57 29.50 6.55 14.55
C VAL A 57 29.53 6.12 13.09
N ILE A 58 30.14 4.97 12.80
CA ILE A 58 30.35 4.48 11.44
C ILE A 58 29.62 3.15 11.28
N SER A 59 28.96 2.97 10.13
CA SER A 59 28.37 1.70 9.75
C SER A 59 28.59 1.44 8.26
N GLY A 60 28.02 0.37 7.73
CA GLY A 60 28.18 0.01 6.33
C GLY A 60 27.85 -1.46 6.08
N GLY A 61 28.28 -1.93 4.92
CA GLY A 61 28.03 -3.29 4.42
C GLY A 61 27.78 -3.26 2.92
N GLY A 62 27.31 -4.37 2.37
CA GLY A 62 26.89 -4.42 0.97
C GLY A 62 25.76 -3.46 0.66
N SER A 63 25.77 -2.94 -0.57
CA SER A 63 24.69 -2.11 -1.12
C SER A 63 23.48 -2.96 -1.54
N GLY A 64 22.37 -2.29 -1.87
CA GLY A 64 21.09 -2.94 -2.19
C GLY A 64 20.10 -2.95 -1.02
N HIS A 65 20.39 -2.19 0.04
CA HIS A 65 19.54 -2.04 1.22
C HIS A 65 19.07 -0.60 1.44
N GLU A 66 19.23 0.25 0.42
CA GLU A 66 18.97 1.68 0.49
C GLU A 66 17.55 1.95 1.02
N PRO A 67 17.37 2.91 1.96
CA PRO A 67 18.34 3.94 2.36
C PRO A 67 19.45 3.48 3.32
N ALA A 68 19.43 2.23 3.81
CA ALA A 68 20.52 1.74 4.64
C ALA A 68 21.83 1.59 3.83
N HIS A 69 22.97 2.12 4.26
CA HIS A 69 23.21 2.94 5.46
C HIS A 69 23.37 4.44 5.17
N ALA A 70 23.72 4.80 3.94
CA ALA A 70 24.10 6.17 3.58
C ALA A 70 22.99 7.20 3.80
N GLY A 71 21.72 6.80 3.66
CA GLY A 71 20.56 7.66 3.97
C GLY A 71 20.37 7.97 5.46
N PHE A 72 21.12 7.31 6.34
CA PHE A 72 21.14 7.58 7.79
C PHE A 72 22.41 8.32 8.25
N VAL A 73 23.21 8.82 7.31
CA VAL A 73 24.34 9.72 7.59
C VAL A 73 23.80 11.12 7.86
N GLY A 74 24.16 11.68 9.00
CA GLY A 74 23.66 12.97 9.46
C GLY A 74 23.92 13.18 10.95
N GLU A 75 23.95 14.45 11.37
CA GLU A 75 24.03 14.81 12.79
C GLU A 75 22.94 14.08 13.59
N GLY A 76 23.28 13.48 14.73
CA GLY A 76 22.34 12.70 15.55
C GLY A 76 22.11 11.25 15.11
N MET A 77 22.75 10.78 14.03
CA MET A 77 22.80 9.38 13.58
C MET A 77 24.23 8.98 13.14
N LEU A 78 24.43 8.46 11.92
CA LEU A 78 25.74 8.04 11.45
C LEU A 78 26.60 9.25 11.05
N THR A 79 27.89 9.15 11.35
CA THR A 79 28.92 10.08 10.89
C THR A 79 29.39 9.74 9.47
N ALA A 80 29.52 8.43 9.18
CA ALA A 80 29.83 7.92 7.85
C ALA A 80 29.20 6.53 7.62
N ALA A 81 28.98 6.20 6.35
CA ALA A 81 28.55 4.91 5.86
C ALA A 81 29.55 4.40 4.81
N ILE A 82 30.01 3.15 4.97
CA ILE A 82 30.92 2.49 4.04
C ILE A 82 30.11 1.56 3.15
N CYS A 83 30.05 1.85 1.85
CA CYS A 83 29.27 1.11 0.88
C CYS A 83 30.15 0.08 0.18
N GLY A 84 29.78 -1.20 0.28
CA GLY A 84 30.34 -2.25 -0.56
C GLY A 84 29.59 -2.36 -1.88
N ASP A 85 29.94 -3.36 -2.69
CA ASP A 85 29.12 -3.72 -3.86
C ASP A 85 27.80 -4.36 -3.42
N ILE A 86 26.92 -4.64 -4.38
CA ILE A 86 25.59 -5.20 -4.10
C ILE A 86 25.73 -6.51 -3.31
N PHE A 87 25.16 -6.52 -2.10
CA PHE A 87 25.19 -7.64 -1.15
C PHE A 87 26.59 -8.17 -0.79
N SER A 88 27.64 -7.37 -1.02
CA SER A 88 29.02 -7.72 -0.71
C SER A 88 29.62 -6.72 0.26
N SER A 89 30.23 -7.22 1.34
CA SER A 89 30.86 -6.39 2.36
C SER A 89 31.94 -5.46 1.76
N PRO A 90 32.07 -4.20 2.22
CA PRO A 90 33.06 -3.28 1.70
C PRO A 90 34.50 -3.77 1.94
N PRO A 91 35.44 -3.44 1.05
CA PRO A 91 36.86 -3.73 1.26
C PRO A 91 37.39 -3.07 2.55
N VAL A 92 38.37 -3.74 3.18
CA VAL A 92 39.04 -3.27 4.41
C VAL A 92 39.61 -1.86 4.25
N ASP A 93 40.23 -1.57 3.10
CA ASP A 93 40.84 -0.27 2.83
C ASP A 93 39.80 0.86 2.79
N SER A 94 38.60 0.61 2.25
CA SER A 94 37.51 1.58 2.24
C SER A 94 36.97 1.85 3.65
N ILE A 95 36.87 0.80 4.48
CA ILE A 95 36.46 0.95 5.90
C ILE A 95 37.51 1.76 6.66
N LEU A 96 38.80 1.42 6.49
CA LEU A 96 39.90 2.11 7.14
C LEU A 96 40.01 3.57 6.68
N ALA A 97 39.79 3.86 5.40
CA ALA A 97 39.70 5.22 4.87
C ALA A 97 38.57 6.02 5.53
N GLY A 98 37.39 5.41 5.69
CA GLY A 98 36.26 6.01 6.42
C GLY A 98 36.59 6.31 7.88
N ILE A 99 37.22 5.37 8.59
CA ILE A 99 37.67 5.57 9.98
C ILE A 99 38.61 6.78 10.05
N ARG A 100 39.66 6.81 9.22
CA ARG A 100 40.65 7.90 9.20
C ARG A 100 40.02 9.26 8.91
N ALA A 101 39.02 9.31 8.03
CA ALA A 101 38.41 10.56 7.59
C ALA A 101 37.55 11.25 8.66
N VAL A 102 36.84 10.48 9.49
CA VAL A 102 35.86 11.05 10.43
C VAL A 102 36.21 10.90 11.91
N THR A 103 37.25 10.13 12.26
CA THR A 103 37.57 9.82 13.65
C THR A 103 38.53 10.84 14.27
N GLY A 104 38.00 11.68 15.15
CA GLY A 104 38.79 12.60 15.98
C GLY A 104 39.30 11.97 17.29
N PRO A 105 39.83 12.79 18.24
CA PRO A 105 40.45 12.31 19.49
C PRO A 105 39.53 11.52 20.44
N LYS A 106 38.21 11.66 20.26
CA LYS A 106 37.19 10.91 21.02
C LYS A 106 37.01 9.47 20.52
N GLY A 107 37.53 9.12 19.35
CA GLY A 107 37.42 7.79 18.76
C GLY A 107 36.13 7.56 17.98
N CYS A 108 35.95 6.33 17.50
CA CYS A 108 34.79 5.93 16.72
C CYS A 108 34.19 4.61 17.18
N LEU A 109 32.87 4.50 17.05
CA LEU A 109 32.11 3.27 17.17
C LEU A 109 31.79 2.72 15.78
N LEU A 110 32.14 1.46 15.53
CA LEU A 110 31.68 0.71 14.36
C LEU A 110 30.43 -0.09 14.72
N ILE A 111 29.32 0.15 14.01
CA ILE A 111 28.09 -0.66 14.12
C ILE A 111 28.03 -1.58 12.91
N VAL A 112 28.12 -2.89 13.14
CA VAL A 112 28.31 -3.89 12.09
C VAL A 112 27.17 -4.89 12.12
N LYS A 113 26.48 -5.09 10.99
CA LYS A 113 25.45 -6.14 10.87
C LYS A 113 26.12 -7.51 11.01
N ASN A 114 25.46 -8.46 11.66
CA ASN A 114 26.05 -9.78 11.90
C ASN A 114 26.02 -10.68 10.66
N TYR A 115 26.87 -10.34 9.70
CA TYR A 115 27.23 -11.14 8.54
C TYR A 115 28.73 -11.43 8.57
N THR A 116 29.12 -12.63 8.15
CA THR A 116 30.52 -13.08 8.24
C THR A 116 31.48 -12.14 7.50
N GLY A 117 31.13 -11.73 6.28
CA GLY A 117 31.94 -10.79 5.49
C GLY A 117 32.12 -9.46 6.22
N ASP A 118 31.02 -8.88 6.72
CA ASP A 118 31.03 -7.62 7.47
C ASP A 118 31.88 -7.73 8.75
N ARG A 119 31.72 -8.81 9.53
CA ARG A 119 32.50 -9.02 10.76
C ARG A 119 34.00 -9.12 10.51
N LEU A 120 34.40 -9.84 9.45
CA LEU A 120 35.81 -10.02 9.12
C LEU A 120 36.43 -8.73 8.59
N ASN A 121 35.76 -8.05 7.66
CA ASN A 121 36.28 -6.83 7.04
C ASN A 121 36.34 -5.65 8.02
N PHE A 122 35.25 -5.39 8.76
CA PHE A 122 35.25 -4.33 9.78
C PHE A 122 36.15 -4.68 10.97
N GLY A 123 36.23 -5.95 11.36
CA GLY A 123 37.13 -6.40 12.42
C GLY A 123 38.60 -6.16 12.08
N LEU A 124 39.03 -6.52 10.87
CA LEU A 124 40.39 -6.26 10.42
C LEU A 124 40.68 -4.76 10.30
N ALA A 125 39.75 -3.99 9.73
CA ALA A 125 39.89 -2.53 9.65
C ALA A 125 40.00 -1.87 11.03
N ALA A 126 39.25 -2.34 12.03
CA ALA A 126 39.33 -1.86 13.40
C ALA A 126 40.70 -2.12 14.03
N GLU A 127 41.27 -3.33 13.84
CA GLU A 127 42.60 -3.66 14.38
C GLU A 127 43.71 -2.85 13.69
N LEU A 128 43.60 -2.64 12.37
CA LEU A 128 44.52 -1.76 11.64
C LEU A 128 44.43 -0.31 12.15
N ALA A 129 43.22 0.23 12.30
CA ALA A 129 43.02 1.57 12.85
C ALA A 129 43.56 1.71 14.28
N LYS A 130 43.37 0.71 15.14
CA LYS A 130 43.96 0.70 16.50
C LYS A 130 45.49 0.70 16.45
N SER A 131 46.09 -0.03 15.51
CA SER A 131 47.56 -0.02 15.32
C SER A 131 48.08 1.34 14.87
N GLU A 132 47.24 2.16 14.21
CA GLU A 132 47.52 3.55 13.84
C GLU A 132 47.24 4.55 14.97
N GLY A 133 46.76 4.09 16.12
CA GLY A 133 46.50 4.91 17.31
C GLY A 133 45.07 5.43 17.43
N TYR A 134 44.15 5.04 16.54
CA TYR A 134 42.73 5.39 16.68
C TYR A 134 42.08 4.59 17.81
N LYS A 135 41.18 5.24 18.55
CA LYS A 135 40.31 4.56 19.52
C LYS A 135 39.08 4.05 18.80
N VAL A 136 38.90 2.73 18.77
CA VAL A 136 37.83 2.07 18.01
C VAL A 136 37.13 1.05 18.88
N GLU A 137 35.81 1.18 19.02
CA GLU A 137 34.93 0.16 19.58
C GLU A 137 34.04 -0.44 18.48
N THR A 138 33.51 -1.64 18.70
CA THR A 138 32.66 -2.33 17.71
C THR A 138 31.47 -2.99 18.37
N VAL A 139 30.28 -2.74 17.82
CA VAL A 139 29.03 -3.40 18.21
C VAL A 139 28.49 -4.19 17.03
N ILE A 140 28.27 -5.48 17.26
CA ILE A 140 27.68 -6.39 16.28
C ILE A 140 26.17 -6.46 16.51
N VAL A 141 25.37 -6.16 15.48
CA VAL A 141 23.91 -6.23 15.55
C VAL A 141 23.41 -7.52 14.93
N GLY A 142 22.77 -8.36 15.76
CA GLY A 142 22.13 -9.61 15.35
C GLY A 142 20.70 -9.67 15.88
N ASP A 143 19.80 -8.96 15.21
CA ASP A 143 18.40 -8.79 15.60
C ASP A 143 17.44 -9.80 14.95
N ASP A 144 17.86 -10.60 13.97
CA ASP A 144 16.97 -11.57 13.33
C ASP A 144 16.48 -12.68 14.29
N CYS A 145 15.17 -12.87 14.38
CA CYS A 145 14.48 -13.87 15.19
C CYS A 145 13.90 -15.03 14.36
N ALA A 146 14.03 -15.03 13.04
CA ALA A 146 13.44 -16.05 12.18
C ALA A 146 13.90 -17.47 12.51
N LEU A 147 15.17 -17.58 12.90
CA LEU A 147 15.94 -18.79 12.84
C LEU A 147 16.27 -19.28 14.27
N PRO A 148 15.71 -20.42 14.75
CA PRO A 148 15.90 -20.86 16.14
C PRO A 148 17.35 -21.21 16.46
N PRO A 149 17.81 -21.04 17.72
CA PRO A 149 19.13 -21.48 18.18
C PRO A 149 19.22 -23.03 18.29
N PRO A 150 20.42 -23.63 18.25
CA PRO A 150 21.73 -22.99 18.14
C PRO A 150 22.12 -22.62 16.69
N ARG A 151 22.88 -21.54 16.51
CA ARG A 151 23.35 -21.04 15.20
C ARG A 151 24.87 -21.03 15.04
N GLY A 152 25.58 -21.81 15.87
CA GLY A 152 27.03 -21.84 15.90
C GLY A 152 27.65 -20.45 16.09
N ILE A 153 28.81 -20.22 15.47
CA ILE A 153 29.58 -18.96 15.57
C ILE A 153 28.95 -17.81 14.74
N ALA A 154 28.11 -18.16 13.75
CA ALA A 154 27.46 -17.19 12.87
C ALA A 154 26.43 -16.33 13.64
N GLY A 155 25.65 -16.92 14.54
CA GLY A 155 24.64 -16.21 15.33
C GLY A 155 23.42 -15.76 14.50
N ARG A 156 22.71 -14.73 14.99
CA ARG A 156 21.51 -14.13 14.36
C ARG A 156 21.93 -13.10 13.31
N ARG A 157 21.28 -13.06 12.14
CA ARG A 157 21.55 -12.05 11.10
C ARG A 157 21.24 -10.62 11.62
N GLY A 158 21.92 -9.62 11.08
CA GLY A 158 21.61 -8.20 11.33
C GLY A 158 20.68 -7.63 10.25
N LEU A 159 19.48 -7.20 10.63
CA LEU A 159 18.41 -6.72 9.75
C LEU A 159 18.00 -5.29 10.14
N ALA A 160 16.74 -4.92 9.87
CA ALA A 160 16.21 -3.57 9.99
C ALA A 160 16.31 -2.96 11.41
N GLY A 161 16.35 -3.78 12.47
CA GLY A 161 16.56 -3.31 13.84
C GLY A 161 17.87 -2.56 14.03
N THR A 162 18.86 -2.81 13.17
CA THR A 162 20.13 -2.05 13.11
C THR A 162 19.89 -0.55 12.98
N ILE A 163 18.85 -0.10 12.28
CA ILE A 163 18.57 1.34 12.10
C ILE A 163 18.17 2.01 13.43
N LEU A 164 17.48 1.29 14.31
CA LEU A 164 17.18 1.78 15.66
C LEU A 164 18.46 1.87 16.51
N VAL A 165 19.38 0.92 16.36
CA VAL A 165 20.71 0.96 17.01
C VAL A 165 21.52 2.17 16.53
N HIS A 166 21.50 2.46 15.22
CA HIS A 166 22.14 3.65 14.65
C HIS A 166 21.61 4.93 15.29
N LYS A 167 20.28 5.01 15.48
CA LYS A 167 19.64 6.17 16.09
C LYS A 167 20.06 6.35 17.54
N VAL A 168 20.06 5.27 18.33
CA VAL A 168 20.48 5.30 19.73
C VAL A 168 21.93 5.75 19.86
N ALA A 169 22.83 5.09 19.12
CA ALA A 169 24.26 5.39 19.15
C ALA A 169 24.57 6.83 18.67
N GLY A 170 23.96 7.26 17.57
CA GLY A 170 24.18 8.59 17.02
C GLY A 170 23.65 9.69 17.94
N ALA A 171 22.50 9.49 18.58
CA ALA A 171 21.97 10.43 19.56
C ALA A 171 22.83 10.49 20.84
N ALA A 172 23.38 9.35 21.28
CA ALA A 172 24.33 9.28 22.39
C ALA A 172 25.63 10.03 22.07
N ALA A 173 26.20 9.80 20.90
CA ALA A 173 27.38 10.50 20.42
C ALA A 173 27.14 12.02 20.26
N ALA A 174 25.99 12.40 19.71
CA ALA A 174 25.60 13.80 19.53
C ALA A 174 25.46 14.55 20.87
N ALA A 175 25.02 13.85 21.92
CA ALA A 175 24.94 14.32 23.30
C ALA A 175 26.32 14.40 24.01
N GLY A 176 27.42 14.04 23.33
CA GLY A 176 28.79 14.22 23.82
C GLY A 176 29.28 13.12 24.76
N LEU A 177 28.63 11.95 24.77
CA LEU A 177 29.06 10.81 25.58
C LEU A 177 30.45 10.28 25.16
N SER A 178 31.10 9.56 26.09
CA SER A 178 32.38 8.91 25.80
C SER A 178 32.21 7.72 24.85
N LEU A 179 33.29 7.30 24.18
CA LEU A 179 33.25 6.14 23.27
C LEU A 179 32.70 4.88 23.96
N ASN A 180 33.11 4.63 25.19
CA ASN A 180 32.67 3.47 25.96
C ASN A 180 31.17 3.54 26.28
N ASP A 181 30.65 4.71 26.64
CA ASP A 181 29.23 4.88 26.96
C ASP A 181 28.37 4.77 25.70
N VAL A 182 28.83 5.35 24.57
CA VAL A 182 28.16 5.21 23.26
C VAL A 182 28.12 3.74 22.83
N ALA A 183 29.24 3.01 22.98
CA ALA A 183 29.30 1.58 22.69
C ALA A 183 28.38 0.76 23.62
N ALA A 184 28.31 1.11 24.90
CA ALA A 184 27.43 0.45 25.85
C ALA A 184 25.94 0.66 25.54
N GLU A 185 25.52 1.91 25.22
CA GLU A 185 24.14 2.19 24.81
C GLU A 185 23.78 1.49 23.49
N ALA A 186 24.69 1.49 22.51
CA ALA A 186 24.47 0.80 21.23
C ALA A 186 24.37 -0.73 21.41
N LYS A 187 25.24 -1.32 22.24
CA LYS A 187 25.19 -2.74 22.58
C LYS A 187 23.89 -3.09 23.27
N HIS A 188 23.48 -2.31 24.27
CA HIS A 188 22.22 -2.52 24.97
C HIS A 188 21.03 -2.46 24.00
N ALA A 189 20.98 -1.45 23.12
CA ALA A 189 19.95 -1.34 22.10
C ALA A 189 19.91 -2.56 21.16
N SER A 190 21.06 -3.12 20.80
CA SER A 190 21.15 -4.33 19.96
C SER A 190 20.64 -5.60 20.66
N GLU A 191 20.74 -5.67 21.99
CA GLU A 191 20.32 -6.83 22.78
C GLU A 191 18.81 -6.84 23.08
N ILE A 192 18.15 -5.68 22.95
CA ILE A 192 16.72 -5.50 23.26
C ILE A 192 15.85 -5.30 22.01
N VAL A 193 16.39 -5.56 20.82
CA VAL A 193 15.67 -5.49 19.54
C VAL A 193 15.63 -6.85 18.84
N GLY A 194 14.46 -7.16 18.28
CA GLY A 194 14.21 -8.40 17.56
C GLY A 194 13.41 -8.14 16.30
N THR A 195 13.80 -8.77 15.20
CA THR A 195 13.28 -8.53 13.86
C THR A 195 12.96 -9.84 13.16
N MET A 196 11.87 -9.89 12.41
CA MET A 196 11.62 -11.00 11.50
C MET A 196 10.98 -10.48 10.21
N GLY A 197 11.54 -10.91 9.07
CA GLY A 197 11.08 -10.57 7.73
C GLY A 197 10.08 -11.58 7.16
N VAL A 198 9.32 -11.14 6.17
CA VAL A 198 8.40 -11.93 5.35
C VAL A 198 8.46 -11.42 3.92
N ALA A 199 8.64 -12.32 2.96
CA ALA A 199 8.78 -11.98 1.55
C ALA A 199 7.72 -12.68 0.68
N LEU A 200 7.14 -11.95 -0.26
CA LEU A 200 6.25 -12.44 -1.32
C LEU A 200 7.02 -12.76 -2.61
N SER A 201 8.20 -12.18 -2.77
CA SER A 201 9.13 -12.44 -3.87
C SER A 201 10.56 -12.33 -3.36
N VAL A 202 11.52 -12.88 -4.10
CA VAL A 202 12.95 -12.62 -3.87
C VAL A 202 13.38 -11.36 -4.63
N CYS A 203 14.44 -10.71 -4.17
CA CYS A 203 15.02 -9.58 -4.88
C CYS A 203 15.69 -10.01 -6.19
N THR A 204 15.79 -9.06 -7.11
CA THR A 204 16.53 -9.21 -8.35
C THR A 204 17.79 -8.34 -8.36
N ILE A 205 18.94 -9.00 -8.39
CA ILE A 205 20.25 -8.37 -8.52
C ILE A 205 20.37 -7.75 -9.93
N PRO A 206 20.78 -6.47 -10.07
CA PRO A 206 21.08 -5.85 -11.36
C PRO A 206 21.95 -6.72 -12.27
N GLY A 207 21.60 -6.78 -13.55
CA GLY A 207 22.29 -7.62 -14.55
C GLY A 207 21.98 -9.13 -14.45
N GLN A 208 21.26 -9.59 -13.42
CA GLN A 208 20.86 -10.98 -13.27
C GLN A 208 19.40 -11.22 -13.69
N VAL A 209 19.10 -12.49 -13.97
CA VAL A 209 17.73 -12.95 -14.24
C VAL A 209 16.96 -13.04 -12.93
N ALA A 210 15.72 -12.57 -12.91
CA ALA A 210 14.84 -12.70 -11.77
C ALA A 210 14.66 -14.17 -11.37
N SER A 211 14.74 -14.44 -10.08
CA SER A 211 14.56 -15.78 -9.52
C SER A 211 13.10 -16.01 -9.15
N ASP A 212 12.52 -17.14 -9.58
CA ASP A 212 11.17 -17.57 -9.20
C ASP A 212 11.21 -18.65 -8.11
N ARG A 213 12.19 -18.58 -7.19
CA ARG A 213 12.40 -19.63 -6.16
C ARG A 213 11.17 -19.88 -5.30
N LEU A 214 10.32 -18.87 -5.08
CA LEU A 214 9.11 -19.01 -4.27
C LEU A 214 7.95 -19.60 -5.06
N GLY A 215 7.84 -19.29 -6.35
CA GLY A 215 6.69 -19.67 -7.16
C GLY A 215 5.41 -18.88 -6.84
N PRO A 216 4.36 -19.04 -7.66
CA PRO A 216 3.12 -18.31 -7.50
C PRO A 216 2.36 -18.73 -6.23
N GLY A 217 1.74 -17.77 -5.55
CA GLY A 217 0.89 -18.03 -4.38
C GLY A 217 1.65 -18.41 -3.11
N LYS A 218 2.99 -18.31 -3.10
CA LYS A 218 3.84 -18.60 -1.95
C LYS A 218 4.38 -17.33 -1.31
N MET A 219 4.78 -17.46 -0.05
CA MET A 219 5.53 -16.47 0.71
C MET A 219 6.57 -17.17 1.57
N GLU A 220 7.67 -16.48 1.88
CA GLU A 220 8.73 -17.00 2.72
C GLU A 220 8.81 -16.24 4.05
N LEU A 221 8.75 -17.02 5.13
CA LEU A 221 8.85 -16.54 6.50
C LEU A 221 10.32 -16.51 6.90
N GLY A 222 10.78 -15.36 7.37
CA GLY A 222 12.13 -15.20 7.90
C GLY A 222 13.23 -15.12 6.85
N LEU A 223 12.91 -14.75 5.62
CA LEU A 223 13.91 -14.54 4.57
C LEU A 223 14.89 -13.40 4.94
N GLY A 224 16.16 -13.58 4.59
CA GLY A 224 17.22 -12.61 4.89
C GLY A 224 17.33 -11.47 3.87
N ILE A 225 17.97 -10.36 4.24
CA ILE A 225 18.05 -9.17 3.38
C ILE A 225 18.90 -9.35 2.11
N HIS A 226 19.68 -10.42 1.95
CA HIS A 226 20.38 -10.72 0.69
C HIS A 226 19.68 -11.83 -0.11
N GLY A 227 18.41 -12.14 0.21
CA GLY A 227 17.64 -13.20 -0.43
C GLY A 227 17.95 -14.60 0.11
N GLU A 228 18.66 -14.71 1.24
CA GLU A 228 18.99 -16.00 1.84
C GLU A 228 17.73 -16.72 2.35
N PRO A 229 17.66 -18.06 2.22
CA PRO A 229 16.51 -18.84 2.66
C PRO A 229 16.06 -18.51 4.09
N GLY A 230 14.75 -18.46 4.25
CA GLY A 230 14.11 -18.21 5.53
C GLY A 230 13.90 -19.47 6.36
N ALA A 231 13.02 -19.36 7.35
CA ALA A 231 12.60 -20.47 8.19
C ALA A 231 11.66 -21.43 7.45
N ALA A 232 10.75 -20.91 6.62
CA ALA A 232 9.77 -21.71 5.90
C ALA A 232 9.20 -20.99 4.67
N VAL A 233 8.88 -21.75 3.62
CA VAL A 233 8.05 -21.31 2.49
C VAL A 233 6.64 -21.87 2.70
N VAL A 234 5.64 -20.99 2.70
CA VAL A 234 4.24 -21.32 2.98
C VAL A 234 3.32 -20.71 1.92
N ASP A 235 2.06 -21.14 1.86
CA ASP A 235 1.05 -20.46 1.04
C ASP A 235 0.77 -19.06 1.57
N ILE A 236 0.52 -18.10 0.67
CA ILE A 236 0.15 -16.73 1.07
C ILE A 236 -0.99 -16.75 2.08
N GLN A 237 -0.78 -16.08 3.21
CA GLN A 237 -1.76 -15.96 4.28
C GLN A 237 -2.27 -14.52 4.41
N PRO A 238 -3.47 -14.31 4.96
CA PRO A 238 -3.91 -12.97 5.34
C PRO A 238 -2.91 -12.30 6.28
N VAL A 239 -2.64 -11.00 6.08
CA VAL A 239 -1.64 -10.24 6.86
C VAL A 239 -1.84 -10.39 8.38
N ASN A 240 -3.09 -10.50 8.85
CA ASN A 240 -3.39 -10.73 10.26
C ASN A 240 -2.75 -12.01 10.82
N VAL A 241 -2.76 -13.10 10.04
CA VAL A 241 -2.14 -14.38 10.40
C VAL A 241 -0.62 -14.28 10.36
N VAL A 242 -0.09 -13.65 9.32
CA VAL A 242 1.35 -13.41 9.14
C VAL A 242 1.93 -12.63 10.32
N VAL A 243 1.28 -11.51 10.69
CA VAL A 243 1.69 -10.68 11.83
C VAL A 243 1.66 -11.48 13.14
N SER A 244 0.63 -12.30 13.38
CA SER A 244 0.59 -13.17 14.56
C SER A 244 1.79 -14.12 14.63
N HIS A 245 2.14 -14.75 13.51
CA HIS A 245 3.29 -15.65 13.47
C HIS A 245 4.61 -14.90 13.73
N VAL A 246 4.79 -13.75 13.10
CA VAL A 246 5.99 -12.90 13.27
C VAL A 246 6.14 -12.45 14.73
N LEU A 247 5.06 -11.96 15.35
CA LEU A 247 5.09 -11.54 16.75
C LEU A 247 5.33 -12.71 17.71
N GLN A 248 4.71 -13.87 17.46
CA GLN A 248 4.93 -15.07 18.26
C GLN A 248 6.41 -15.48 18.24
N GLN A 249 7.07 -15.39 17.09
CA GLN A 249 8.48 -15.74 16.97
C GLN A 249 9.40 -14.73 17.67
N ILE A 250 9.17 -13.43 17.47
CA ILE A 250 9.97 -12.37 18.10
C ILE A 250 9.82 -12.41 19.63
N LEU A 251 8.60 -12.56 20.13
CA LEU A 251 8.25 -12.51 21.56
C LEU A 251 8.20 -13.90 22.22
N SER A 252 8.75 -14.93 21.57
CA SER A 252 8.74 -16.29 22.11
C SER A 252 9.55 -16.37 23.40
N THR A 253 8.92 -16.84 24.47
CA THR A 253 9.56 -17.10 25.77
C THR A 253 10.51 -18.30 25.72
N GLU A 254 10.36 -19.18 24.74
CA GLU A 254 11.23 -20.36 24.57
C GLU A 254 12.59 -19.97 24.01
N THR A 255 12.59 -19.09 23.00
CA THR A 255 13.83 -18.59 22.40
C THR A 255 14.41 -17.42 23.17
N ASN A 256 13.55 -16.61 23.80
CA ASN A 256 13.90 -15.42 24.56
C ASN A 256 14.86 -14.48 23.80
N PHE A 257 14.61 -14.28 22.50
CA PHE A 257 15.45 -13.44 21.64
C PHE A 257 15.52 -11.99 22.10
N VAL A 258 14.43 -11.49 22.68
CA VAL A 258 14.32 -10.17 23.28
C VAL A 258 13.71 -10.28 24.68
N PRO A 259 14.26 -9.59 25.70
CA PRO A 259 13.80 -9.67 27.08
C PRO A 259 12.56 -8.78 27.31
N ILE A 260 11.46 -9.10 26.61
CA ILE A 260 10.20 -8.37 26.64
C ILE A 260 9.12 -9.21 27.32
N THR A 261 8.46 -8.65 28.32
CA THR A 261 7.35 -9.28 29.04
C THR A 261 6.10 -8.41 29.05
N ARG A 262 4.95 -9.03 29.36
CA ARG A 262 3.66 -8.34 29.40
C ARG A 262 3.71 -7.16 30.39
N GLY A 263 3.10 -6.04 30.00
CA GLY A 263 3.08 -4.79 30.78
C GLY A 263 4.26 -3.87 30.48
N GLU A 264 5.23 -4.32 29.70
CA GLU A 264 6.33 -3.47 29.24
C GLU A 264 5.95 -2.63 28.02
N ARG A 265 6.84 -1.70 27.69
CA ARG A 265 6.66 -0.75 26.60
C ARG A 265 7.62 -1.10 25.46
N VAL A 266 7.19 -0.85 24.23
CA VAL A 266 7.94 -1.19 23.03
C VAL A 266 7.86 -0.10 21.97
N VAL A 267 8.88 -0.07 21.13
CA VAL A 267 8.90 0.62 19.84
C VAL A 267 8.70 -0.42 18.74
N LEU A 268 7.81 -0.09 17.80
CA LEU A 268 7.53 -0.88 16.61
C LEU A 268 8.14 -0.21 15.37
N MET A 269 8.87 -0.98 14.56
CA MET A 269 9.23 -0.61 13.20
C MET A 269 8.66 -1.63 12.21
N VAL A 270 7.80 -1.18 11.30
CA VAL A 270 7.35 -1.91 10.12
C VAL A 270 8.17 -1.42 8.92
N ASN A 271 9.09 -2.25 8.48
CA ASN A 271 10.04 -1.96 7.42
C ASN A 271 9.60 -2.64 6.10
N GLY A 272 9.53 -1.89 5.00
CA GLY A 272 9.34 -2.45 3.66
C GLY A 272 10.65 -2.97 3.08
N LEU A 273 10.59 -4.11 2.39
CA LEU A 273 11.77 -4.74 1.76
C LEU A 273 12.07 -4.20 0.35
N GLY A 274 11.31 -3.21 -0.12
CA GLY A 274 11.55 -2.47 -1.36
C GLY A 274 10.36 -2.52 -2.33
N GLY A 275 9.84 -3.71 -2.61
CA GLY A 275 8.76 -3.93 -3.58
C GLY A 275 7.34 -3.79 -3.03
N SER A 276 7.16 -3.56 -1.72
CA SER A 276 5.83 -3.42 -1.10
C SER A 276 5.36 -1.97 -1.04
N PRO A 277 4.17 -1.63 -1.58
CA PRO A 277 3.57 -0.31 -1.46
C PRO A 277 3.29 0.10 -0.01
N THR A 278 3.31 1.41 0.27
CA THR A 278 2.98 1.98 1.58
C THR A 278 1.63 1.51 2.13
N MET A 279 0.64 1.24 1.26
CA MET A 279 -0.66 0.70 1.68
C MET A 279 -0.51 -0.64 2.42
N GLU A 280 0.31 -1.55 1.92
CA GLU A 280 0.55 -2.86 2.54
C GLU A 280 1.29 -2.71 3.88
N LEU A 281 2.25 -1.80 3.95
CA LEU A 281 2.98 -1.50 5.19
C LEU A 281 2.04 -0.89 6.26
N MET A 282 1.13 0.01 5.85
CA MET A 282 0.14 0.60 6.77
C MET A 282 -0.90 -0.41 7.22
N ILE A 283 -1.33 -1.33 6.36
CA ILE A 283 -2.17 -2.47 6.76
C ILE A 283 -1.44 -3.32 7.80
N THR A 284 -0.16 -3.62 7.57
CA THR A 284 0.67 -4.39 8.50
C THR A 284 0.80 -3.68 9.85
N ALA A 285 1.10 -2.38 9.88
CA ALA A 285 1.12 -1.58 11.11
C ALA A 285 -0.24 -1.59 11.82
N GLY A 286 -1.33 -1.40 11.08
CA GLY A 286 -2.70 -1.42 11.60
C GLY A 286 -3.16 -2.77 12.16
N LYS A 287 -2.49 -3.87 11.80
CA LYS A 287 -2.69 -5.19 12.44
C LYS A 287 -1.72 -5.44 13.59
N THR A 288 -0.48 -4.94 13.49
CA THR A 288 0.58 -5.20 14.48
C THR A 288 0.34 -4.46 15.79
N VAL A 289 -0.03 -3.18 15.74
CA VAL A 289 -0.24 -2.36 16.94
C VAL A 289 -1.34 -2.94 17.86
N PRO A 290 -2.55 -3.25 17.37
CA PRO A 290 -3.58 -3.85 18.22
C PRO A 290 -3.19 -5.21 18.78
N LYS A 291 -2.44 -6.04 18.03
CA LYS A 291 -1.97 -7.35 18.52
C LYS A 291 -0.97 -7.22 19.66
N LEU A 292 0.01 -6.31 19.53
CA LEU A 292 0.93 -5.99 20.62
C LEU A 292 0.18 -5.53 21.88
N GLN A 293 -0.80 -4.64 21.72
CA GLN A 293 -1.56 -4.07 22.84
C GLN A 293 -2.54 -5.06 23.48
N LEU A 294 -3.34 -5.77 22.69
CA LEU A 294 -4.46 -6.57 23.18
C LEU A 294 -4.06 -8.02 23.47
N GLU A 295 -3.25 -8.63 22.60
CA GLU A 295 -2.88 -10.06 22.71
C GLU A 295 -1.61 -10.23 23.56
N HIS A 296 -0.59 -9.38 23.35
CA HIS A 296 0.67 -9.45 24.10
C HIS A 296 0.71 -8.53 25.34
N GLY A 297 -0.25 -7.62 25.49
CA GLY A 297 -0.34 -6.70 26.63
C GLY A 297 0.85 -5.74 26.74
N LEU A 298 1.35 -5.26 25.60
CA LEU A 298 2.48 -4.34 25.49
C LEU A 298 1.99 -2.94 25.10
N ALA A 299 2.52 -1.90 25.75
CA ALA A 299 2.28 -0.54 25.31
C ALA A 299 3.21 -0.19 24.13
N VAL A 300 2.64 0.28 23.02
CA VAL A 300 3.42 0.70 21.85
C VAL A 300 3.60 2.20 21.91
N ASP A 301 4.81 2.66 22.25
CA ASP A 301 5.11 4.08 22.46
C ASP A 301 5.45 4.81 21.16
N ARG A 302 6.09 4.11 20.21
CA ARG A 302 6.44 4.66 18.89
C ARG A 302 6.17 3.64 17.80
N VAL A 303 5.74 4.12 16.64
CA VAL A 303 5.53 3.32 15.44
C VAL A 303 6.23 3.99 14.27
N TYR A 304 7.18 3.29 13.67
CA TYR A 304 7.87 3.69 12.44
C TYR A 304 7.41 2.79 11.30
N THR A 305 6.88 3.37 10.23
CA THR A 305 6.41 2.61 9.06
C THR A 305 6.99 3.21 7.79
N GLY A 306 7.69 2.42 7.00
CA GLY A 306 8.36 2.89 5.77
C GLY A 306 9.41 1.90 5.29
N SER A 307 10.26 2.33 4.35
CA SER A 307 11.41 1.54 3.88
C SER A 307 12.68 2.10 4.52
N PHE A 308 13.27 1.34 5.44
CA PHE A 308 14.45 1.74 6.21
C PHE A 308 15.67 0.89 5.87
N MET A 309 15.47 -0.41 5.64
CA MET A 309 16.50 -1.35 5.17
C MET A 309 15.85 -2.30 4.18
N THR A 310 16.05 -2.05 2.89
CA THR A 310 15.42 -2.80 1.81
C THR A 310 16.23 -4.05 1.43
N SER A 311 15.74 -4.80 0.45
CA SER A 311 16.49 -5.77 -0.32
C SER A 311 16.13 -5.56 -1.79
N LEU A 312 16.66 -4.49 -2.38
CA LEU A 312 16.35 -4.05 -3.74
C LEU A 312 14.83 -3.94 -3.99
N ASP A 313 14.27 -4.78 -4.86
CA ASP A 313 12.86 -4.81 -5.28
C ASP A 313 12.06 -5.95 -4.60
N MET A 314 12.57 -6.52 -3.52
CA MET A 314 11.89 -7.58 -2.78
C MET A 314 10.52 -7.11 -2.27
N ALA A 315 9.44 -7.73 -2.74
CA ALA A 315 8.11 -7.48 -2.19
C ALA A 315 7.98 -8.21 -0.85
N GLY A 316 7.65 -7.48 0.21
CA GLY A 316 7.62 -7.99 1.57
C GLY A 316 7.85 -6.91 2.62
N PHE A 317 7.81 -7.33 3.87
CA PHE A 317 8.04 -6.47 5.03
C PHE A 317 8.80 -7.20 6.13
N SER A 318 9.39 -6.44 7.06
CA SER A 318 9.88 -6.96 8.33
C SER A 318 9.30 -6.17 9.50
N ILE A 319 9.06 -6.85 10.61
CA ILE A 319 8.66 -6.23 11.88
C ILE A 319 9.85 -6.28 12.81
N SER A 320 10.23 -5.12 13.36
CA SER A 320 11.22 -5.00 14.42
C SER A 320 10.53 -4.49 15.68
N ILE A 321 10.76 -5.17 16.81
CA ILE A 321 10.27 -4.78 18.13
C ILE A 321 11.48 -4.49 19.01
N MET A 322 11.56 -3.27 19.54
CA MET A 322 12.58 -2.85 20.50
C MET A 322 11.92 -2.57 21.84
N LYS A 323 12.48 -3.10 22.93
CA LYS A 323 12.05 -2.73 24.29
C LYS A 323 12.25 -1.24 24.51
N ALA A 324 11.27 -0.57 25.07
CA ALA A 324 11.29 0.86 25.30
C ALA A 324 11.37 1.19 26.79
N ASP A 325 12.35 2.02 27.14
CA ASP A 325 12.43 2.73 28.40
C ASP A 325 12.59 4.24 28.12
N PRO A 326 12.50 5.12 29.14
CA PRO A 326 12.62 6.55 28.92
C PRO A 326 13.94 6.98 28.25
N ALA A 327 15.04 6.25 28.48
CA ALA A 327 16.34 6.58 27.88
C ALA A 327 16.35 6.24 26.39
N ILE A 328 15.88 5.05 26.00
CA ILE A 328 15.72 4.65 24.60
C ILE A 328 14.79 5.63 23.87
N LEU A 329 13.64 5.96 24.44
CA LEU A 329 12.70 6.92 23.83
C LEU A 329 13.34 8.29 23.64
N GLN A 330 14.06 8.80 24.64
CA GLN A 330 14.79 10.06 24.53
C GLN A 330 15.81 10.04 23.38
N ARG A 331 16.53 8.93 23.17
CA ARG A 331 17.49 8.80 22.06
C ARG A 331 16.81 8.72 20.70
N LEU A 332 15.70 7.99 20.60
CA LEU A 332 14.92 7.87 19.37
C LEU A 332 14.26 9.19 18.98
N ASP A 333 13.76 9.95 19.96
CA ASP A 333 13.11 11.25 19.77
C ASP A 333 14.13 12.41 19.57
N ALA A 334 15.41 12.20 19.87
CA ALA A 334 16.43 13.22 19.70
C ALA A 334 16.51 13.70 18.23
N PRO A 335 16.70 14.99 17.96
CA PRO A 335 16.80 15.50 16.59
C PRO A 335 17.91 14.84 15.76
N THR A 336 17.68 14.70 14.46
CA THR A 336 18.72 14.29 13.51
C THR A 336 18.56 14.99 12.17
N LYS A 337 19.68 15.16 11.45
CA LYS A 337 19.72 15.64 10.06
C LYS A 337 19.85 14.50 9.04
N ALA A 338 19.78 13.24 9.48
CA ALA A 338 19.80 12.08 8.60
C ALA A 338 18.59 12.10 7.64
N PRO A 339 18.79 12.05 6.31
CA PRO A 339 17.70 12.29 5.36
C PRO A 339 16.52 11.31 5.44
N TYR A 340 16.78 10.06 5.82
CA TYR A 340 15.77 8.99 5.84
C TYR A 340 15.32 8.57 7.25
N TRP A 341 15.74 9.28 8.29
CA TRP A 341 15.11 9.09 9.60
C TRP A 341 13.71 9.71 9.54
N PRO A 342 12.64 8.93 9.79
CA PRO A 342 11.29 9.47 9.73
C PRO A 342 11.16 10.54 10.81
N VAL A 343 10.45 11.63 10.51
CA VAL A 343 10.00 12.54 11.56
C VAL A 343 9.13 11.69 12.48
N ALA A 344 9.66 11.32 13.65
CA ALA A 344 8.88 10.65 14.67
C ALA A 344 7.70 11.58 14.98
N ALA A 345 6.47 11.02 15.00
CA ALA A 345 5.36 11.72 15.62
C ALA A 345 5.70 11.81 17.11
N ASP A 346 6.26 12.94 17.53
CA ASP A 346 6.46 13.21 18.92
C ASP A 346 5.11 13.26 19.64
N GLY A 347 5.11 12.87 20.92
CA GLY A 347 3.93 12.99 21.78
C GLY A 347 3.04 11.74 21.88
N ASN A 348 1.92 11.93 22.59
CA ASN A 348 0.94 10.87 22.85
C ASN A 348 0.02 10.70 21.65
N HIS A 349 -0.23 9.46 21.23
CA HIS A 349 -1.23 9.16 20.20
C HIS A 349 -2.66 9.43 20.75
N PRO A 350 -3.39 10.45 20.26
CA PRO A 350 -4.77 10.66 20.64
C PRO A 350 -5.67 9.52 20.11
N PRO A 351 -6.91 9.38 20.61
CA PRO A 351 -7.84 8.39 20.09
C PRO A 351 -8.01 8.50 18.57
N ALA A 352 -7.80 7.40 17.85
CA ALA A 352 -7.86 7.38 16.38
C ALA A 352 -9.27 7.66 15.81
N LYS A 353 -10.31 7.60 16.64
CA LYS A 353 -11.71 7.82 16.23
C LYS A 353 -12.24 9.06 16.90
N ILE A 354 -12.64 10.04 16.08
CA ILE A 354 -13.51 11.13 16.49
C ILE A 354 -14.93 10.87 15.98
N PRO A 355 -15.98 11.25 16.73
CA PRO A 355 -17.35 11.14 16.24
C PRO A 355 -17.54 11.92 14.94
N VAL A 356 -18.32 11.37 14.01
CA VAL A 356 -18.69 12.07 12.77
C VAL A 356 -19.47 13.35 13.14
N PRO A 357 -19.10 14.53 12.63
CA PRO A 357 -19.90 15.73 12.79
C PRO A 357 -21.26 15.53 12.13
N ILE A 358 -22.31 15.37 12.94
CA ILE A 358 -23.69 15.29 12.43
C ILE A 358 -24.12 16.71 12.10
N SER A 359 -24.50 16.97 10.84
CA SER A 359 -25.06 18.25 10.45
C SER A 359 -26.40 18.46 11.19
N GLY A 360 -26.57 19.59 11.89
CA GLY A 360 -27.75 19.91 12.70
C GLY A 360 -29.07 20.10 11.91
N SER A 361 -29.08 19.74 10.62
CA SER A 361 -30.21 19.89 9.70
C SER A 361 -31.12 18.66 9.59
N ARG A 362 -30.85 17.55 10.30
CA ARG A 362 -31.92 16.61 10.68
C ARG A 362 -32.74 17.19 11.83
N SER A 363 -33.29 18.39 11.61
CA SER A 363 -34.43 18.85 12.38
C SER A 363 -35.57 17.87 12.10
N ALA A 364 -36.23 17.46 13.18
CA ALA A 364 -37.40 16.62 13.23
C ALA A 364 -38.47 16.98 12.17
N LYS A 365 -38.33 16.42 10.96
CA LYS A 365 -39.48 15.93 10.23
C LYS A 365 -39.56 14.44 10.51
N THR A 366 -40.56 14.09 11.30
CA THR A 366 -41.17 12.76 11.36
C THR A 366 -41.70 12.40 9.98
N ASP A 367 -40.81 12.05 9.06
CA ASP A 367 -41.15 11.05 8.06
C ASP A 367 -40.60 9.77 8.67
N GLU A 368 -41.50 8.88 9.12
CA GLU A 368 -41.08 7.52 9.46
C GLU A 368 -40.19 7.01 8.32
N PRO A 369 -39.05 6.35 8.59
CA PRO A 369 -38.32 5.68 7.54
C PRO A 369 -39.34 4.79 6.84
N GLN A 370 -39.61 5.04 5.55
CA GLN A 370 -40.54 4.25 4.75
C GLN A 370 -39.93 2.85 4.63
N SER A 371 -40.17 2.05 5.65
CA SER A 371 -39.73 0.67 5.76
C SER A 371 -40.39 -0.14 4.66
N LYS A 372 -39.76 -1.25 4.28
CA LYS A 372 -40.29 -2.17 3.28
C LYS A 372 -41.78 -2.43 3.56
N PRO A 373 -42.67 -2.22 2.57
CA PRO A 373 -44.10 -2.38 2.80
C PRO A 373 -44.42 -3.81 3.23
N GLN A 374 -45.39 -3.96 4.14
CA GLN A 374 -45.78 -5.29 4.68
C GLN A 374 -46.24 -6.26 3.57
N GLN A 375 -46.77 -5.74 2.46
CA GLN A 375 -47.08 -6.49 1.24
C GLN A 375 -46.68 -5.68 0.01
N LEU A 376 -46.03 -6.35 -0.95
CA LEU A 376 -45.68 -5.75 -2.24
C LEU A 376 -46.87 -5.83 -3.21
N ASN A 377 -47.17 -4.71 -3.85
CA ASN A 377 -48.08 -4.69 -5.00
C ASN A 377 -47.36 -5.26 -6.24
N GLU A 378 -48.09 -5.48 -7.33
CA GLU A 378 -47.54 -6.06 -8.57
C GLU A 378 -46.33 -5.28 -9.11
N GLN A 379 -46.40 -3.95 -9.09
CA GLN A 379 -45.30 -3.07 -9.53
C GLN A 379 -44.07 -3.22 -8.62
N GLY A 380 -44.26 -3.33 -7.31
CA GLY A 380 -43.19 -3.51 -6.34
C GLY A 380 -42.51 -4.87 -6.46
N GLN A 381 -43.25 -5.94 -6.79
CA GLN A 381 -42.66 -7.25 -7.09
C GLN A 381 -41.82 -7.22 -8.37
N ILE A 382 -42.32 -6.58 -9.43
CA ILE A 382 -41.58 -6.42 -10.70
C ILE A 382 -40.29 -5.62 -10.45
N LEU A 383 -40.37 -4.54 -9.66
CA LEU A 383 -39.23 -3.70 -9.32
C LEU A 383 -38.19 -4.44 -8.48
N GLU A 384 -38.61 -5.21 -7.47
CA GLU A 384 -37.72 -6.03 -6.64
C GLU A 384 -36.91 -7.02 -7.50
N ILE A 385 -37.59 -7.81 -8.33
CA ILE A 385 -36.95 -8.83 -9.18
C ILE A 385 -36.01 -8.17 -10.20
N ALA A 386 -36.38 -7.02 -10.78
CA ALA A 386 -35.54 -6.29 -11.72
C ALA A 386 -34.26 -5.76 -11.05
N ILE A 387 -34.35 -5.20 -9.84
CA ILE A 387 -33.20 -4.70 -9.07
C ILE A 387 -32.27 -5.86 -8.71
N GLU A 388 -32.81 -6.96 -8.21
CA GLU A 388 -32.02 -8.14 -7.84
C GLU A 388 -31.29 -8.74 -9.05
N ALA A 389 -31.97 -8.87 -10.19
CA ALA A 389 -31.38 -9.38 -11.41
C ALA A 389 -30.24 -8.47 -11.92
N ALA A 390 -30.47 -7.16 -11.94
CA ALA A 390 -29.49 -6.15 -12.33
C ALA A 390 -28.23 -6.19 -11.44
N ALA A 391 -28.42 -6.21 -10.12
CA ALA A 391 -27.31 -6.23 -9.16
C ALA A 391 -26.49 -7.53 -9.24
N ASN A 392 -27.17 -8.69 -9.32
CA ASN A 392 -26.48 -9.98 -9.46
C ASN A 392 -25.70 -10.08 -10.77
N ALA A 393 -26.24 -9.56 -11.89
CA ALA A 393 -25.54 -9.55 -13.16
C ALA A 393 -24.23 -8.75 -13.10
N ILE A 394 -24.23 -7.60 -12.42
CA ILE A 394 -23.01 -6.81 -12.21
C ILE A 394 -21.99 -7.52 -11.32
N ILE A 395 -22.44 -8.20 -10.26
CA ILE A 395 -21.55 -8.97 -9.38
C ILE A 395 -20.84 -10.07 -10.18
N ASN A 396 -21.56 -10.74 -11.08
CA ASN A 396 -21.02 -11.80 -11.93
C ASN A 396 -20.09 -11.27 -13.03
N LEU A 397 -20.30 -10.04 -13.51
CA LEU A 397 -19.45 -9.42 -14.53
C LEU A 397 -18.16 -8.79 -13.97
N LYS A 398 -18.00 -8.76 -12.64
CA LYS A 398 -16.91 -8.06 -11.94
C LYS A 398 -15.52 -8.31 -12.55
N ASP A 399 -15.13 -9.57 -12.72
CA ASP A 399 -13.75 -9.88 -13.09
C ASP A 399 -13.47 -9.53 -14.57
N ASN A 400 -14.46 -9.71 -15.46
CA ASN A 400 -14.37 -9.26 -16.85
C ASN A 400 -14.26 -7.74 -16.96
N LEU A 401 -15.05 -6.99 -16.17
CA LEU A 401 -14.97 -5.53 -16.14
C LEU A 401 -13.60 -5.05 -15.68
N ASN A 402 -13.00 -5.66 -14.65
CA ASN A 402 -11.64 -5.33 -14.22
C ASN A 402 -10.60 -5.70 -15.28
N GLU A 403 -10.78 -6.82 -16.01
CA GLU A 403 -9.86 -7.20 -17.08
C GLU A 403 -9.89 -6.20 -18.24
N TRP A 404 -11.09 -5.83 -18.71
CA TRP A 404 -11.22 -4.82 -19.77
C TRP A 404 -10.68 -3.47 -19.33
N ASP A 405 -11.06 -3.02 -18.12
CA ASP A 405 -10.61 -1.75 -17.56
C ASP A 405 -9.10 -1.73 -17.28
N GLY A 406 -8.48 -2.86 -16.96
CA GLY A 406 -7.03 -2.95 -16.79
C GLY A 406 -6.24 -2.67 -18.08
N LYS A 407 -6.88 -2.82 -19.25
CA LYS A 407 -6.28 -2.51 -20.55
C LYS A 407 -6.48 -1.05 -20.97
N VAL A 408 -7.58 -0.42 -20.57
CA VAL A 408 -7.99 0.92 -21.08
C VAL A 408 -8.26 1.97 -19.99
N GLY A 409 -7.94 1.65 -18.74
CA GLY A 409 -8.23 2.40 -17.52
C GLY A 409 -7.31 1.97 -16.36
N ASP A 410 -7.83 1.91 -15.14
CA ASP A 410 -7.09 1.57 -13.91
C ASP A 410 -7.42 0.19 -13.32
N GLY A 411 -8.27 -0.59 -14.01
CA GLY A 411 -8.55 -1.99 -13.67
C GLY A 411 -9.45 -2.19 -12.45
N ASP A 412 -10.23 -1.18 -12.08
CA ASP A 412 -11.07 -1.19 -10.87
C ASP A 412 -12.58 -1.09 -11.13
N CYS A 413 -12.99 -0.87 -12.39
CA CYS A 413 -14.38 -0.66 -12.78
C CYS A 413 -15.31 -1.75 -12.22
N GLY A 414 -14.95 -3.03 -12.43
CA GLY A 414 -15.74 -4.16 -11.95
C GLY A 414 -15.84 -4.23 -10.44
N SER A 415 -14.73 -4.01 -9.73
CA SER A 415 -14.69 -3.94 -8.27
C SER A 415 -15.59 -2.82 -7.73
N THR A 416 -15.58 -1.66 -8.38
CA THR A 416 -16.43 -0.52 -8.00
C THR A 416 -17.91 -0.78 -8.25
N MET A 417 -18.26 -1.30 -9.43
CA MET A 417 -19.64 -1.69 -9.77
C MET A 417 -20.18 -2.80 -8.86
N SER A 418 -19.36 -3.80 -8.55
CA SER A 418 -19.73 -4.91 -7.65
C SER A 418 -19.99 -4.44 -6.21
N ARG A 419 -19.23 -3.46 -5.69
CA ARG A 419 -19.50 -2.85 -4.37
C ARG A 419 -20.88 -2.19 -4.32
N GLY A 420 -21.22 -1.41 -5.35
CA GLY A 420 -22.54 -0.78 -5.46
C GLY A 420 -23.68 -1.80 -5.53
N ALA A 421 -23.53 -2.80 -6.39
CA ALA A 421 -24.51 -3.87 -6.53
C ALA A 421 -24.74 -4.65 -5.22
N LYS A 422 -23.67 -4.96 -4.47
CA LYS A 422 -23.79 -5.61 -3.15
C LYS A 422 -24.49 -4.72 -2.13
N ALA A 423 -24.19 -3.42 -2.11
CA ALA A 423 -24.88 -2.49 -1.22
C ALA A 423 -26.38 -2.39 -1.53
N ILE A 424 -26.75 -2.39 -2.81
CA ILE A 424 -28.16 -2.42 -3.24
C ILE A 424 -28.84 -3.69 -2.73
N LEU A 425 -28.24 -4.87 -2.92
CA LEU A 425 -28.79 -6.14 -2.44
C LEU A 425 -28.90 -6.21 -0.92
N GLU A 426 -27.97 -5.57 -0.20
CA GLU A 426 -28.03 -5.50 1.27
C GLU A 426 -29.15 -4.57 1.75
N ASP A 427 -29.38 -3.47 1.05
CA ASP A 427 -30.30 -2.40 1.44
C ASP A 427 -31.73 -2.59 0.89
N ILE A 428 -31.94 -3.39 -0.16
CA ILE A 428 -33.26 -3.62 -0.79
C ILE A 428 -34.33 -4.10 0.20
N LYS A 429 -33.91 -4.79 1.26
CA LYS A 429 -34.78 -5.20 2.38
C LYS A 429 -35.46 -4.04 3.10
N ASN A 430 -34.97 -2.81 2.92
CA ASN A 430 -35.48 -1.59 3.53
C ASN A 430 -36.07 -0.61 2.50
N TYR A 431 -36.05 -0.93 1.20
CA TYR A 431 -36.54 -0.01 0.17
C TYR A 431 -38.07 0.10 0.16
N PRO A 432 -38.62 1.28 -0.13
CA PRO A 432 -40.06 1.48 -0.28
C PRO A 432 -40.53 0.98 -1.65
N LEU A 433 -40.41 -0.33 -1.91
CA LEU A 433 -40.58 -0.95 -3.23
C LEU A 433 -41.95 -0.68 -3.92
N ASN A 434 -42.99 -0.31 -3.17
CA ASN A 434 -44.28 0.11 -3.73
C ASN A 434 -44.30 1.57 -4.24
N ASP A 435 -43.29 2.39 -3.90
CA ASP A 435 -43.01 3.71 -4.45
C ASP A 435 -41.73 3.65 -5.30
N ALA A 436 -41.92 3.58 -6.62
CA ALA A 436 -40.82 3.52 -7.57
C ALA A 436 -39.90 4.76 -7.48
N ALA A 437 -40.43 5.96 -7.24
CA ALA A 437 -39.62 7.16 -7.17
C ALA A 437 -38.70 7.10 -5.94
N ASP A 438 -39.23 6.80 -4.76
CA ASP A 438 -38.44 6.73 -3.53
C ASP A 438 -37.48 5.54 -3.55
N THR A 439 -37.86 4.42 -4.17
CA THR A 439 -36.95 3.28 -4.40
C THR A 439 -35.73 3.67 -5.23
N LEU A 440 -35.89 4.41 -6.34
CA LEU A 440 -34.75 4.91 -7.12
C LEU A 440 -33.89 5.88 -6.30
N GLY A 441 -34.50 6.68 -5.41
CA GLY A 441 -33.79 7.55 -4.48
C GLY A 441 -32.91 6.77 -3.50
N GLU A 442 -33.42 5.66 -2.97
CA GLU A 442 -32.68 4.77 -2.08
C GLU A 442 -31.57 3.98 -2.80
N ILE A 443 -31.78 3.56 -4.05
CA ILE A 443 -30.71 2.98 -4.89
C ILE A 443 -29.60 4.01 -5.08
N GLY A 444 -29.93 5.25 -5.45
CA GLY A 444 -28.95 6.33 -5.63
C GLY A 444 -28.17 6.63 -4.35
N SER A 445 -28.83 6.53 -3.18
CA SER A 445 -28.21 6.71 -1.87
C SER A 445 -27.29 5.54 -1.49
N SER A 446 -27.70 4.31 -1.78
CA SER A 446 -26.90 3.09 -1.54
C SER A 446 -25.64 3.09 -2.39
N ILE A 447 -25.77 3.45 -3.66
CA ILE A 447 -24.64 3.67 -4.59
C ILE A 447 -23.74 4.80 -4.08
N GLY A 448 -24.29 5.96 -3.74
CA GLY A 448 -23.51 7.13 -3.35
C GLY A 448 -22.69 6.93 -2.06
N ARG A 449 -23.12 6.02 -1.18
CA ARG A 449 -22.34 5.64 0.01
C ARG A 449 -21.27 4.59 -0.25
N SER A 450 -21.48 3.69 -1.22
CA SER A 450 -20.69 2.46 -1.38
C SER A 450 -19.73 2.47 -2.57
N MET A 451 -20.02 3.28 -3.60
CA MET A 451 -19.20 3.43 -4.79
C MET A 451 -18.39 4.73 -4.71
N GLY A 452 -17.06 4.60 -4.78
CA GLY A 452 -16.16 5.74 -4.94
C GLY A 452 -15.95 6.12 -6.41
N GLY A 453 -15.20 7.21 -6.63
CA GLY A 453 -14.75 7.63 -7.96
C GLY A 453 -15.87 8.13 -8.88
N THR A 454 -15.52 8.26 -10.17
CA THR A 454 -16.40 8.81 -11.20
C THR A 454 -17.66 7.97 -11.41
N SER A 455 -17.55 6.63 -11.39
CA SER A 455 -18.70 5.73 -11.55
C SER A 455 -19.74 5.90 -10.44
N GLY A 456 -19.29 6.06 -9.18
CA GLY A 456 -20.20 6.26 -8.04
C GLY A 456 -21.05 7.52 -8.21
N ILE A 457 -20.42 8.66 -8.53
CA ILE A 457 -21.17 9.91 -8.69
C ILE A 457 -22.06 9.89 -9.94
N ILE A 458 -21.64 9.29 -11.05
CA ILE A 458 -22.45 9.16 -12.27
C ILE A 458 -23.76 8.42 -11.98
N TYR A 459 -23.69 7.25 -11.34
CA TYR A 459 -24.89 6.48 -11.03
C TYR A 459 -25.73 7.14 -9.94
N THR A 460 -25.14 7.83 -8.95
CA THR A 460 -25.91 8.65 -8.00
C THR A 460 -26.68 9.76 -8.72
N ILE A 461 -26.06 10.47 -9.68
CA ILE A 461 -26.73 11.49 -10.50
C ILE A 461 -27.85 10.84 -11.32
N PHE A 462 -27.57 9.71 -11.97
CA PHE A 462 -28.53 8.96 -12.78
C PHE A 462 -29.79 8.61 -11.99
N PHE A 463 -29.65 7.96 -10.83
CA PHE A 463 -30.79 7.54 -10.02
C PHE A 463 -31.51 8.70 -9.32
N LYS A 464 -30.78 9.73 -8.88
CA LYS A 464 -31.42 10.94 -8.30
C LYS A 464 -32.23 11.71 -9.34
N ALA A 465 -31.76 11.79 -10.59
CA ALA A 465 -32.52 12.41 -11.67
C ALA A 465 -33.81 11.63 -11.97
N ALA A 466 -33.76 10.29 -12.00
CA ALA A 466 -34.95 9.47 -12.18
C ALA A 466 -35.94 9.64 -11.01
N HIS A 467 -35.43 9.63 -9.77
CA HIS A 467 -36.22 9.89 -8.56
C HIS A 467 -36.95 11.24 -8.66
N SER A 468 -36.22 12.33 -8.92
CA SER A 468 -36.81 13.66 -9.02
C SER A 468 -37.85 13.76 -10.14
N HIS A 469 -37.61 13.11 -11.28
CA HIS A 469 -38.53 13.09 -12.40
C HIS A 469 -39.83 12.35 -12.09
N LEU A 470 -39.74 11.16 -11.50
CA LEU A 470 -40.91 10.37 -11.10
C LEU A 470 -41.69 11.03 -9.97
N LYS A 471 -41.00 11.62 -8.96
CA LYS A 471 -41.66 12.27 -7.82
C LYS A 471 -42.47 13.50 -8.24
N ALA A 472 -41.99 14.24 -9.25
CA ALA A 472 -42.73 15.37 -9.82
C ALA A 472 -44.02 14.96 -10.56
N SER A 473 -44.16 13.67 -10.90
CA SER A 473 -45.19 13.16 -11.81
C SER A 473 -46.27 12.29 -11.13
N SER A 474 -46.18 12.02 -9.81
CA SER A 474 -46.96 10.95 -9.17
C SER A 474 -48.09 11.40 -8.23
N HIS A 475 -49.34 11.06 -8.59
CA HIS A 475 -50.47 10.88 -7.66
C HIS A 475 -51.15 9.48 -7.76
N SER A 476 -50.78 8.62 -8.74
CA SER A 476 -51.23 7.22 -8.82
C SER A 476 -50.40 6.37 -9.82
N GLY A 477 -49.55 5.46 -9.34
CA GLY A 477 -48.77 4.49 -10.15
C GLY A 477 -47.77 5.07 -11.16
N VAL A 478 -46.75 4.31 -11.56
CA VAL A 478 -45.80 4.74 -12.62
C VAL A 478 -46.06 3.95 -13.90
N THR A 479 -46.31 4.65 -15.00
CA THR A 479 -46.55 4.06 -16.33
C THR A 479 -45.23 3.76 -17.06
N SER A 480 -45.27 2.89 -18.08
CA SER A 480 -44.10 2.59 -18.93
C SER A 480 -43.52 3.84 -19.62
N LYS A 481 -44.38 4.78 -20.04
CA LYS A 481 -43.94 6.06 -20.61
C LYS A 481 -43.19 6.92 -19.60
N GLN A 482 -43.67 7.01 -18.37
CA GLN A 482 -42.99 7.74 -17.29
C GLN A 482 -41.63 7.12 -16.93
N TRP A 483 -41.49 5.79 -17.01
CA TRP A 483 -40.19 5.12 -16.88
C TRP A 483 -39.22 5.50 -18.01
N ALA A 484 -39.70 5.58 -19.25
CA ALA A 484 -38.88 6.03 -20.39
C ALA A 484 -38.46 7.51 -20.27
N GLU A 485 -39.36 8.38 -19.81
CA GLU A 485 -39.07 9.79 -19.54
C GLU A 485 -38.06 9.95 -18.38
N ALA A 486 -38.18 9.14 -17.32
CA ALA A 486 -37.21 9.10 -16.23
C ALA A 486 -35.83 8.65 -16.70
N LEU A 487 -35.73 7.60 -17.54
CA LEU A 487 -34.47 7.16 -18.15
C LEU A 487 -33.82 8.28 -18.97
N LYS A 488 -34.61 8.98 -19.79
CA LYS A 488 -34.15 10.12 -20.58
C LYS A 488 -33.65 11.27 -19.70
N ALA A 489 -34.37 11.59 -18.62
CA ALA A 489 -33.95 12.60 -17.65
C ALA A 489 -32.63 12.22 -16.95
N SER A 490 -32.45 10.95 -16.60
CA SER A 490 -31.21 10.43 -16.02
C SER A 490 -30.02 10.54 -16.96
N ILE A 491 -30.20 10.15 -18.23
CA ILE A 491 -29.18 10.28 -19.27
C ILE A 491 -28.81 11.75 -19.48
N ALA A 492 -29.79 12.65 -19.53
CA ALA A 492 -29.55 14.08 -19.67
C ALA A 492 -28.77 14.66 -18.48
N ALA A 493 -29.08 14.23 -17.25
CA ALA A 493 -28.35 14.65 -16.06
C ALA A 493 -26.90 14.16 -16.07
N VAL A 494 -26.67 12.88 -16.40
CA VAL A 494 -25.32 12.32 -16.54
C VAL A 494 -24.53 13.04 -17.63
N SER A 495 -25.15 13.28 -18.80
CA SER A 495 -24.50 14.00 -19.91
C SER A 495 -24.15 15.44 -19.51
N LYS A 496 -25.06 16.15 -18.84
CA LYS A 496 -24.85 17.53 -18.38
C LYS A 496 -23.71 17.66 -17.38
N TYR A 497 -23.66 16.81 -16.36
CA TYR A 497 -22.66 16.92 -15.29
C TYR A 497 -21.36 16.17 -15.59
N GLY A 498 -21.42 15.12 -16.41
CA GLY A 498 -20.26 14.34 -16.84
C GLY A 498 -19.59 14.86 -18.12
N GLY A 499 -20.26 15.71 -18.91
CA GLY A 499 -19.73 16.31 -20.14
C GLY A 499 -19.59 15.34 -21.32
N ALA A 500 -20.01 14.08 -21.17
CA ALA A 500 -19.94 13.06 -22.21
C ALA A 500 -21.20 13.03 -23.09
N SER A 501 -21.08 12.47 -24.28
CA SER A 501 -22.16 12.32 -25.26
C SER A 501 -22.02 10.98 -26.01
N ALA A 502 -22.98 10.64 -26.86
CA ALA A 502 -22.85 9.47 -27.73
C ALA A 502 -21.59 9.57 -28.61
N GLY A 503 -20.89 8.46 -28.78
CA GLY A 503 -19.61 8.34 -29.46
C GLY A 503 -18.39 8.61 -28.57
N TYR A 504 -18.56 8.93 -27.27
CA TYR A 504 -17.43 9.32 -26.40
C TYR A 504 -16.76 8.15 -25.71
N ARG A 505 -17.25 6.92 -25.95
CA ARG A 505 -16.77 5.66 -25.37
C ARG A 505 -16.98 5.62 -23.85
N THR A 506 -18.24 5.69 -23.43
CA THR A 506 -18.71 5.70 -22.03
C THR A 506 -20.02 4.91 -21.86
N LEU A 507 -20.54 4.82 -20.63
CA LEU A 507 -21.86 4.24 -20.37
C LEU A 507 -23.01 4.85 -21.20
N LEU A 508 -22.86 6.08 -21.68
CA LEU A 508 -23.86 6.74 -22.50
C LEU A 508 -24.03 6.08 -23.87
N ASP A 509 -23.00 5.40 -24.37
CA ASP A 509 -23.05 4.66 -25.63
C ASP A 509 -23.94 3.42 -25.54
N ALA A 510 -24.21 2.92 -24.33
CA ALA A 510 -25.24 1.91 -24.09
C ALA A 510 -26.60 2.57 -23.82
N LEU A 511 -26.65 3.58 -22.95
CA LEU A 511 -27.92 4.11 -22.45
C LEU A 511 -28.67 5.01 -23.44
N ILE A 512 -27.97 5.78 -24.27
CA ILE A 512 -28.61 6.65 -25.27
C ILE A 512 -29.37 5.81 -26.32
N PRO A 513 -28.76 4.79 -26.98
CA PRO A 513 -29.50 3.91 -27.88
C PRO A 513 -30.67 3.20 -27.19
N ALA A 514 -30.48 2.74 -25.95
CA ALA A 514 -31.54 2.11 -25.17
C ALA A 514 -32.75 3.04 -24.98
N SER A 515 -32.50 4.28 -24.57
CA SER A 515 -33.55 5.27 -24.34
C SER A 515 -34.29 5.65 -25.62
N LEU A 516 -33.59 5.78 -26.76
CA LEU A 516 -34.20 6.10 -28.05
C LEU A 516 -35.14 4.99 -28.51
N VAL A 517 -34.70 3.73 -28.45
CA VAL A 517 -35.53 2.58 -28.84
C VAL A 517 -36.72 2.42 -27.90
N LEU A 518 -36.54 2.61 -26.59
CA LEU A 518 -37.64 2.51 -25.64
C LEU A 518 -38.73 3.56 -25.92
N GLU A 519 -38.33 4.81 -26.15
CA GLU A 519 -39.24 5.91 -26.47
C GLU A 519 -39.97 5.66 -27.80
N GLU A 520 -39.26 5.22 -28.85
CA GLU A 520 -39.83 4.91 -30.16
C GLU A 520 -40.90 3.80 -30.09
N LYS A 521 -40.58 2.67 -29.44
CA LYS A 521 -41.46 1.49 -29.38
C LYS A 521 -42.70 1.76 -28.54
N LEU A 522 -42.56 2.42 -27.39
CA LEU A 522 -43.70 2.81 -26.55
C LEU A 522 -44.62 3.85 -27.23
N ASN A 523 -44.06 4.75 -28.05
CA ASN A 523 -44.85 5.69 -28.84
C ASN A 523 -45.59 5.03 -30.02
N SER A 524 -45.02 3.93 -30.54
CA SER A 524 -45.64 3.11 -31.59
C SER A 524 -46.78 2.21 -31.09
N GLY A 525 -46.96 2.12 -29.76
CA GLY A 525 -48.00 1.31 -29.14
C GLY A 525 -47.60 -0.15 -28.88
N ASP A 526 -46.31 -0.45 -28.96
CA ASP A 526 -45.79 -1.79 -28.68
C ASP A 526 -46.01 -2.16 -27.20
N ASP A 527 -46.10 -3.47 -26.94
CA ASP A 527 -46.14 -4.01 -25.58
C ASP A 527 -44.92 -3.54 -24.75
N PRO A 528 -45.11 -2.99 -23.53
CA PRO A 528 -44.02 -2.45 -22.72
C PRO A 528 -42.89 -3.44 -22.42
N CYS A 529 -43.20 -4.72 -22.21
CA CYS A 529 -42.16 -5.72 -21.94
C CYS A 529 -41.32 -5.98 -23.18
N THR A 530 -41.97 -6.10 -24.34
CA THR A 530 -41.30 -6.25 -25.64
C THR A 530 -40.45 -5.02 -25.96
N ALA A 531 -40.96 -3.82 -25.73
CA ALA A 531 -40.23 -2.56 -25.90
C ALA A 531 -38.98 -2.48 -24.99
N PHE A 532 -39.06 -2.94 -23.74
CA PHE A 532 -37.92 -2.96 -22.81
C PHE A 532 -36.84 -3.96 -23.24
N ILE A 533 -37.23 -5.13 -23.76
CA ILE A 533 -36.29 -6.11 -24.31
C ILE A 533 -35.54 -5.54 -25.51
N LEU A 534 -36.25 -4.97 -26.49
CA LEU A 534 -35.63 -4.35 -27.67
C LEU A 534 -34.71 -3.18 -27.30
N SER A 535 -35.12 -2.37 -26.32
CA SER A 535 -34.29 -1.32 -25.74
C SER A 535 -33.00 -1.88 -25.13
N SER A 536 -33.07 -3.02 -24.43
CA SER A 536 -31.89 -3.67 -23.86
C SER A 536 -30.95 -4.28 -24.90
N GLU A 537 -31.47 -4.74 -26.04
CA GLU A 537 -30.67 -5.19 -27.17
C GLU A 537 -29.93 -4.02 -27.82
N ALA A 538 -30.59 -2.87 -27.95
CA ALA A 538 -29.94 -1.64 -28.40
C ALA A 538 -28.84 -1.17 -27.43
N ALA A 539 -29.06 -1.32 -26.12
CA ALA A 539 -28.03 -1.03 -25.12
C ALA A 539 -26.79 -1.90 -25.31
N LEU A 540 -26.98 -3.21 -25.53
CA LEU A 540 -25.89 -4.15 -25.75
C LEU A 540 -25.14 -3.87 -27.05
N ALA A 541 -25.86 -3.61 -28.15
CA ALA A 541 -25.24 -3.26 -29.42
C ALA A 541 -24.41 -1.96 -29.31
N GLY A 542 -24.96 -0.95 -28.63
CA GLY A 542 -24.25 0.29 -28.34
C GLY A 542 -22.97 0.06 -27.53
N ALA A 543 -23.06 -0.72 -26.45
CA ALA A 543 -21.90 -1.10 -25.64
C ALA A 543 -20.83 -1.86 -26.44
N GLN A 544 -21.23 -2.80 -27.30
CA GLN A 544 -20.29 -3.56 -28.14
C GLN A 544 -19.59 -2.67 -29.18
N SER A 545 -20.31 -1.70 -29.77
CA SER A 545 -19.76 -0.78 -30.77
C SER A 545 -18.66 0.16 -30.24
N THR A 546 -18.51 0.26 -28.91
CA THR A 546 -17.47 1.09 -28.28
C THR A 546 -16.03 0.64 -28.59
N VAL A 547 -15.86 -0.59 -29.08
CA VAL A 547 -14.57 -1.11 -29.56
C VAL A 547 -14.07 -0.33 -30.80
N ASP A 548 -14.99 0.20 -31.61
CA ASP A 548 -14.70 0.94 -32.83
C ASP A 548 -14.64 2.47 -32.61
N MET A 549 -14.80 2.93 -31.36
CA MET A 549 -14.87 4.35 -31.02
C MET A 549 -13.53 4.91 -30.54
N GLN A 550 -13.30 6.18 -30.86
CA GLN A 550 -12.24 6.97 -30.22
C GLN A 550 -12.76 7.50 -28.88
N ALA A 551 -11.97 7.34 -27.82
CA ALA A 551 -12.34 7.87 -26.52
C ALA A 551 -12.25 9.40 -26.50
N GLN A 552 -13.33 10.06 -26.08
CA GLN A 552 -13.38 11.52 -25.89
C GLN A 552 -13.63 11.91 -24.42
N ALA A 553 -13.91 10.92 -23.56
CA ALA A 553 -14.10 11.12 -22.13
C ALA A 553 -13.48 9.96 -21.32
N GLY A 554 -13.25 10.22 -20.02
CA GLY A 554 -12.71 9.22 -19.10
C GLY A 554 -11.22 8.92 -19.31
N ARG A 555 -10.71 7.93 -18.57
CA ARG A 555 -9.29 7.52 -18.60
C ARG A 555 -8.86 6.96 -19.96
N SER A 556 -9.79 6.44 -20.75
CA SER A 556 -9.51 5.90 -22.08
C SER A 556 -9.03 6.96 -23.08
N THR A 557 -9.21 8.26 -22.80
CA THR A 557 -8.65 9.36 -23.63
C THR A 557 -7.12 9.37 -23.69
N TYR A 558 -6.45 8.78 -22.71
CA TYR A 558 -4.98 8.69 -22.66
C TYR A 558 -4.41 7.48 -23.42
N ILE A 559 -5.27 6.63 -23.97
CA ILE A 559 -4.89 5.32 -24.52
C ILE A 559 -4.92 5.36 -26.04
N SER A 560 -3.92 4.76 -26.68
CA SER A 560 -3.84 4.70 -28.14
C SER A 560 -5.02 3.92 -28.75
N GLY A 561 -5.45 4.32 -29.95
CA GLY A 561 -6.55 3.67 -30.67
C GLY A 561 -6.36 2.15 -30.88
N GLU A 562 -5.12 1.68 -31.07
CA GLU A 562 -4.81 0.26 -31.21
C GLU A 562 -5.22 -0.53 -29.96
N ILE A 563 -4.86 -0.04 -28.77
CA ILE A 563 -5.23 -0.68 -27.49
C ILE A 563 -6.74 -0.57 -27.24
N LEU A 564 -7.35 0.58 -27.55
CA LEU A 564 -8.80 0.78 -27.39
C LEU A 564 -9.62 -0.23 -28.19
N SER A 565 -9.15 -0.61 -29.38
CA SER A 565 -9.81 -1.58 -30.26
C SER A 565 -9.76 -3.04 -29.78
N THR A 566 -9.05 -3.32 -28.69
CA THR A 566 -8.92 -4.69 -28.17
C THR A 566 -10.05 -5.10 -27.22
N VAL A 567 -10.78 -4.13 -26.65
CA VAL A 567 -11.85 -4.35 -25.67
C VAL A 567 -12.94 -3.28 -25.75
N PRO A 568 -14.21 -3.62 -25.47
CA PRO A 568 -15.27 -2.63 -25.33
C PRO A 568 -15.05 -1.75 -24.08
N ASP A 569 -15.75 -0.62 -24.01
CA ASP A 569 -15.78 0.24 -22.83
C ASP A 569 -16.40 -0.50 -21.62
N PRO A 570 -15.67 -0.61 -20.50
CA PRO A 570 -16.17 -1.28 -19.29
C PRO A 570 -17.45 -0.61 -18.75
N GLY A 571 -17.55 0.72 -18.81
CA GLY A 571 -18.74 1.46 -18.35
C GLY A 571 -19.98 1.15 -19.18
N ALA A 572 -19.85 1.13 -20.51
CA ALA A 572 -20.91 0.76 -21.45
C ALA A 572 -21.34 -0.69 -21.27
N MET A 573 -20.40 -1.62 -21.13
CA MET A 573 -20.71 -3.04 -20.91
C MET A 573 -21.40 -3.27 -19.58
N ALA A 574 -20.98 -2.60 -18.51
CA ALA A 574 -21.67 -2.63 -17.23
C ALA A 574 -23.10 -2.09 -17.39
N ALA A 575 -23.25 -0.96 -18.08
CA ALA A 575 -24.54 -0.33 -18.32
C ALA A 575 -25.54 -1.22 -19.06
N ALA A 576 -25.11 -1.79 -20.19
CA ALA A 576 -25.91 -2.72 -20.97
C ALA A 576 -26.27 -3.98 -20.17
N THR A 577 -25.34 -4.49 -19.35
CA THR A 577 -25.55 -5.74 -18.61
C THR A 577 -26.64 -5.62 -17.55
N TRP A 578 -26.59 -4.60 -16.68
CA TRP A 578 -27.61 -4.44 -15.65
C TRP A 578 -28.98 -4.12 -16.27
N PHE A 579 -29.00 -3.33 -17.35
CA PHE A 579 -30.22 -2.94 -18.03
C PHE A 579 -30.90 -4.14 -18.71
N ARG A 580 -30.12 -4.99 -19.38
CA ARG A 580 -30.60 -6.25 -19.98
C ARG A 580 -31.05 -7.27 -18.94
N ALA A 581 -30.34 -7.41 -17.83
CA ALA A 581 -30.74 -8.31 -16.76
C ALA A 581 -32.10 -7.90 -16.17
N ALA A 582 -32.32 -6.61 -15.94
CA ALA A 582 -33.62 -6.08 -15.53
C ALA A 582 -34.72 -6.39 -16.56
N ALA A 583 -34.47 -6.14 -17.85
CA ALA A 583 -35.47 -6.39 -18.91
C ALA A 583 -35.88 -7.87 -19.01
N LEU A 584 -34.91 -8.78 -18.98
CA LEU A 584 -35.18 -10.23 -19.02
C LEU A 584 -35.96 -10.70 -17.79
N ALA A 585 -35.65 -10.16 -16.61
CA ALA A 585 -36.32 -10.49 -15.38
C ALA A 585 -37.79 -10.03 -15.36
N VAL A 586 -38.05 -8.80 -15.85
CA VAL A 586 -39.42 -8.29 -16.02
C VAL A 586 -40.22 -9.16 -16.98
N LYS A 587 -39.64 -9.54 -18.13
CA LYS A 587 -40.30 -10.44 -19.09
C LYS A 587 -40.64 -11.79 -18.45
N ALA A 588 -39.70 -12.42 -17.76
CA ALA A 588 -39.92 -13.72 -17.12
C ALA A 588 -41.05 -13.67 -16.08
N LYS A 589 -41.18 -12.57 -15.35
CA LYS A 589 -42.25 -12.36 -14.36
C LYS A 589 -43.63 -12.15 -15.01
N HIS A 590 -43.68 -11.59 -16.21
CA HIS A 590 -44.94 -11.45 -16.97
C HIS A 590 -45.37 -12.75 -17.65
N GLU A 591 -44.45 -13.68 -17.90
CA GLU A 591 -44.72 -15.00 -18.48
C GLU A 591 -45.05 -16.08 -17.43
N SER A 592 -44.73 -15.82 -16.14
CA SER A 592 -45.00 -16.69 -14.98
C SER A 592 -46.33 -16.38 -14.30
#